data_AF-A0A524I8H8-F1
#
_entry.id   AF-A0A524I8H8-F1
#
_cell.length_a   1.000
_cell.length_b   1.000
_cell.length_c   1.000
_cell.angle_alpha   90.00
_cell.angle_beta   90.00
_cell.angle_gamma   90.00
#
_symmetry.space_group_name_H-M   'P 1'
#
loop_
_entity.id
_entity.type
_entity.pdbx_description
1 polymer ?
#
loop_
_entity_poly.entity_id
_entity_poly.type
_entity_poly.pdbx_seq_one_letter_code
_entity_poly.pdbx_strand_id
1 'polypeptide(L)'
;MMTKASRKRGHVPRVRVPLFKGAYRVIASKRARKFFVAASALLLVASIWLLLPLRLFDDPVSPVLFSAEGELLGARPAGDGQWRFPPGDRIPERFFRVLVRFEDRRFYLHPGVDPLAVARAVRQNLRSGRVESGASTITMQVVRLARKNRERTYLEKLKEAVLAVKLEVGHSKKEILALFAAHAPFGGNVVGIDAASWLYFGRSPERLSWAEAAFLAVLPNDPGLVGSEAGRARLLLKRNGLLERLRAKGTLPGLECRLALAEPMPGRLRPVPRDAPHLLDTLAARPGAATPFRSFVGADLQRTVRRVVEQHGERLLGRDIRNLAAVVIDNRDAAVVAYIGNVGLERRGENGQNVDILQSRRSTGSILKPFLYAAMIKEGGLTPATLVPDTPVRFEGFKPENFDRRFRGAVPARTALAWSLNVPAVRELREYGIPRFENRLRQWGMTTLDRSPDDYGLTLVLGGAEGRLAEIAALYAKLANLASNAAGGGREVRLLRDEQETPSKMRDLGAAAAYLTLQALTAVNRPDEEGFWRNFSSSKWVAWKTGTSFGLRDGWAVGVTPNYTIGVWAGNA
;
A
#
# COMPACT_ATOMS: atom_id res chain seq x y z
N MET A 1 -18.02 -18.23 -78.96
CA MET A 1 -18.30 -17.01 -79.76
C MET A 1 -17.12 -16.06 -79.56
N MET A 2 -16.16 -16.00 -80.51
CA MET A 2 -16.08 -14.97 -81.56
C MET A 2 -16.10 -13.54 -80.95
N THR A 3 -15.09 -12.67 -81.10
CA THR A 3 -14.46 -12.24 -82.37
C THR A 3 -13.17 -11.41 -82.18
N LYS A 4 -12.22 -11.63 -83.12
CA LYS A 4 -11.43 -10.66 -83.94
C LYS A 4 -10.65 -9.53 -83.25
N ALA A 5 -9.31 -9.49 -83.34
CA ALA A 5 -8.44 -8.98 -84.43
C ALA A 5 -7.66 -7.79 -83.86
N SER A 6 -6.36 -7.56 -84.07
CA SER A 6 -5.65 -7.47 -85.35
C SER A 6 -4.13 -7.51 -85.11
N ARG A 7 -3.43 -8.29 -85.95
CA ARG A 7 -1.97 -8.28 -86.11
C ARG A 7 -1.58 -7.18 -87.10
N LYS A 8 -0.54 -6.41 -86.80
CA LYS A 8 0.38 -5.88 -87.82
C LYS A 8 1.82 -6.24 -87.46
N ARG A 9 2.44 -7.06 -88.32
CA ARG A 9 3.88 -7.33 -88.37
C ARG A 9 4.54 -6.17 -89.13
N GLY A 10 5.61 -5.61 -88.56
CA GLY A 10 6.56 -4.75 -89.25
C GLY A 10 7.96 -5.36 -89.08
N HIS A 11 8.58 -5.72 -90.20
CA HIS A 11 9.92 -6.30 -90.32
C HIS A 11 10.92 -5.14 -90.44
N VAL A 12 11.97 -5.09 -89.63
CA VAL A 12 13.16 -4.26 -89.89
C VAL A 12 14.42 -5.03 -89.45
N PRO A 13 15.46 -5.13 -90.32
CA PRO A 13 16.64 -5.95 -90.08
C PRO A 13 17.73 -5.23 -89.27
N ARG A 14 18.64 -6.05 -88.73
CA ARG A 14 19.82 -5.70 -87.92
C ARG A 14 20.69 -4.61 -88.56
N VAL A 15 21.03 -3.60 -87.77
CA VAL A 15 22.24 -2.77 -87.93
C VAL A 15 23.02 -2.82 -86.61
N ARG A 16 24.30 -3.22 -86.69
CA ARG A 16 25.26 -3.16 -85.58
C ARG A 16 25.79 -1.74 -85.43
N VAL A 17 25.71 -1.17 -84.23
CA VAL A 17 26.61 -0.11 -83.72
C VAL A 17 26.71 -0.25 -82.18
N PRO A 18 27.73 0.29 -81.50
CA PRO A 18 28.69 -0.49 -80.75
C PRO A 18 28.45 -0.46 -79.23
N LEU A 19 29.00 -1.47 -78.54
CA LEU A 19 29.15 -1.50 -77.08
C LEU A 19 30.02 -0.31 -76.62
N PHE A 20 29.37 0.81 -76.25
CA PHE A 20 30.01 1.83 -75.44
C PHE A 20 30.19 1.29 -74.01
N LYS A 21 31.38 0.76 -73.76
CA LYS A 21 31.98 0.64 -72.42
C LYS A 21 32.20 2.06 -71.88
N GLY A 22 31.19 2.61 -71.22
CA GLY A 22 31.27 3.86 -70.45
C GLY A 22 31.25 3.55 -68.95
N ALA A 23 32.30 3.98 -68.25
CA ALA A 23 32.61 3.61 -66.89
C ALA A 23 31.63 4.15 -65.83
N TYR A 24 30.99 3.24 -65.09
CA TYR A 24 30.74 3.39 -63.66
C TYR A 24 31.20 2.13 -62.92
N ARG A 25 32.48 1.80 -63.13
CA ARG A 25 33.22 0.91 -62.22
C ARG A 25 33.57 1.75 -61.00
N VAL A 26 32.67 1.82 -60.02
CA VAL A 26 33.11 2.14 -58.65
C VAL A 26 33.88 0.90 -58.18
N ILE A 27 35.17 0.85 -58.53
CA ILE A 27 36.12 -0.03 -57.86
C ILE A 27 36.26 0.54 -56.44
N ALA A 28 35.31 0.20 -55.58
CA ALA A 28 35.57 0.22 -54.16
C ALA A 28 36.69 -0.79 -53.96
N SER A 29 37.92 -0.30 -53.76
CA SER A 29 39.08 -1.14 -53.47
C SER A 29 38.71 -2.19 -52.41
N LYS A 30 39.31 -3.39 -52.43
CA LYS A 30 39.07 -4.39 -51.37
C LYS A 30 39.20 -3.79 -49.96
N ARG A 31 40.00 -2.74 -49.79
CA ARG A 31 40.11 -1.91 -48.57
C ARG A 31 38.84 -1.09 -48.29
N ALA A 32 38.27 -0.39 -49.28
CA ALA A 32 37.02 0.35 -49.12
C ALA A 32 35.83 -0.57 -48.77
N ARG A 33 35.74 -1.76 -49.37
CA ARG A 33 34.68 -2.74 -49.03
C ARG A 33 34.86 -3.31 -47.61
N LYS A 34 36.10 -3.61 -47.21
CA LYS A 34 36.42 -4.00 -45.81
C LYS A 34 36.09 -2.88 -44.81
N PHE A 35 36.40 -1.63 -45.15
CA PHE A 35 36.06 -0.47 -44.33
C PHE A 35 34.55 -0.30 -44.19
N PHE A 36 33.79 -0.43 -45.28
CA PHE A 36 32.33 -0.31 -45.26
C PHE A 36 31.68 -1.43 -44.43
N VAL A 37 32.16 -2.67 -44.56
CA VAL A 37 31.69 -3.81 -43.75
C VAL A 37 32.03 -3.61 -42.28
N ALA A 38 33.25 -3.17 -41.96
CA ALA A 38 33.66 -2.88 -40.58
C ALA A 38 32.85 -1.74 -39.97
N ALA A 39 32.63 -0.64 -40.71
CA ALA A 39 31.80 0.48 -40.28
C ALA A 39 30.33 0.08 -40.09
N SER A 40 29.79 -0.76 -40.97
CA SER A 40 28.42 -1.29 -40.86
C SER A 40 28.28 -2.21 -39.65
N ALA A 41 29.27 -3.07 -39.38
CA ALA A 41 29.29 -3.91 -38.19
C ALA A 41 29.42 -3.09 -36.91
N LEU A 42 30.25 -2.04 -36.90
CA LEU A 42 30.37 -1.10 -35.78
C LEU A 42 29.07 -0.34 -35.53
N LEU A 43 28.41 0.14 -36.59
CA LEU A 43 27.10 0.77 -36.50
C LEU A 43 26.04 -0.20 -35.97
N LEU A 44 26.05 -1.46 -36.43
CA LEU A 44 25.13 -2.49 -35.94
C LEU A 44 25.38 -2.78 -34.45
N VAL A 45 26.64 -2.96 -34.03
CA VAL A 45 27.00 -3.17 -32.62
C VAL A 45 26.64 -1.96 -31.78
N ALA A 46 26.90 -0.74 -32.24
CA ALA A 46 26.50 0.48 -31.55
C ALA A 46 24.97 0.59 -31.42
N SER A 47 24.23 0.25 -32.48
CA SER A 47 22.77 0.25 -32.51
C SER A 47 22.19 -0.79 -31.54
N ILE A 48 22.72 -2.01 -31.54
CA ILE A 48 22.35 -3.06 -30.58
C ILE A 48 22.69 -2.60 -29.15
N TRP A 49 23.86 -2.02 -28.95
CA TRP A 49 24.27 -1.51 -27.63
C TRP A 49 23.38 -0.39 -27.12
N LEU A 50 22.90 0.48 -28.01
CA LEU A 50 21.93 1.54 -27.72
C LEU A 50 20.55 0.96 -27.34
N LEU A 51 20.14 -0.12 -28.00
CA LEU A 51 18.85 -0.78 -27.79
C LEU A 51 18.83 -1.72 -26.57
N LEU A 52 19.98 -2.10 -26.01
CA LEU A 52 20.05 -2.94 -24.81
C LEU A 52 19.47 -2.22 -23.59
N PRO A 53 18.52 -2.84 -22.85
CA PRO A 53 17.86 -2.20 -21.72
C PRO A 53 18.86 -1.81 -20.64
N LEU A 54 18.76 -0.57 -20.17
CA LEU A 54 19.52 -0.05 -19.04
C LEU A 54 18.68 -0.20 -17.78
N ARG A 55 19.10 -1.10 -16.87
CA ARG A 55 18.69 -0.98 -15.47
C ARG A 55 19.50 0.14 -14.84
N LEU A 56 18.83 1.24 -14.50
CA LEU A 56 19.49 2.45 -13.99
C LEU A 56 19.55 2.46 -12.46
N PHE A 57 18.49 1.99 -11.81
CA PHE A 57 18.33 2.07 -10.37
C PHE A 57 17.78 0.74 -9.86
N ASP A 58 18.40 0.23 -8.80
CA ASP A 58 17.97 -0.96 -8.05
C ASP A 58 17.91 -0.64 -6.53
N ASP A 59 17.79 0.66 -6.20
CA ASP A 59 17.83 1.13 -4.82
C ASP A 59 16.52 0.76 -4.07
N PRO A 60 16.59 0.42 -2.78
CA PRO A 60 15.43 -0.01 -2.02
C PRO A 60 14.43 1.15 -1.82
N VAL A 61 13.14 0.85 -1.87
CA VAL A 61 12.08 1.84 -1.64
C VAL A 61 11.49 1.73 -0.23
N SER A 62 11.05 2.86 0.31
CA SER A 62 10.35 2.96 1.59
C SER A 62 8.99 2.26 1.52
N PRO A 63 8.61 1.46 2.53
CA PRO A 63 7.23 1.02 2.67
C PRO A 63 6.37 2.22 3.09
N VAL A 64 5.30 2.48 2.34
CA VAL A 64 4.41 3.63 2.52
C VAL A 64 2.96 3.15 2.53
N LEU A 65 2.18 3.63 3.49
CA LEU A 65 0.76 3.32 3.65
C LEU A 65 -0.09 4.57 3.44
N PHE A 66 -1.03 4.47 2.50
CA PHE A 66 -2.02 5.51 2.20
C PHE A 66 -3.42 5.10 2.66
N SER A 67 -4.20 6.10 3.07
CA SER A 67 -5.61 5.99 3.39
C SER A 67 -6.47 5.82 2.13
N ALA A 68 -7.75 5.53 2.34
CA ALA A 68 -8.78 5.50 1.31
C ALA A 68 -8.88 6.82 0.52
N GLU A 69 -8.58 7.95 1.15
CA GLU A 69 -8.62 9.30 0.58
C GLU A 69 -7.29 9.72 -0.07
N GLY A 70 -6.26 8.89 0.04
CA GLY A 70 -4.90 9.17 -0.44
C GLY A 70 -4.04 9.98 0.53
N GLU A 71 -4.42 10.05 1.81
CA GLU A 71 -3.56 10.65 2.85
C GLU A 71 -2.48 9.68 3.31
N LEU A 72 -1.30 10.20 3.66
CA LEU A 72 -0.23 9.39 4.24
C LEU A 72 -0.59 8.96 5.67
N LEU A 73 -0.81 7.66 5.89
CA LEU A 73 -1.06 7.10 7.23
C LEU A 73 0.23 6.68 7.94
N GLY A 74 1.28 6.37 7.18
CA GLY A 74 2.61 6.15 7.70
C GLY A 74 3.61 5.65 6.69
N ALA A 75 4.90 5.72 7.04
CA ALA A 75 6.01 5.21 6.26
C ALA A 75 7.17 4.79 7.16
N ARG A 76 8.10 4.00 6.61
CA ARG A 76 9.43 3.72 7.20
C ARG A 76 10.54 4.13 6.23
N PRO A 77 11.74 4.46 6.72
CA PRO A 77 12.91 4.55 5.86
C PRO A 77 13.10 3.23 5.09
N ALA A 78 13.65 3.32 3.89
CA ALA A 78 14.10 2.16 3.15
C ALA A 78 15.26 1.46 3.90
N GLY A 79 15.64 0.25 3.47
CA GLY A 79 16.66 -0.55 4.14
C GLY A 79 18.04 0.11 4.23
N ASP A 80 18.32 1.10 3.40
CA ASP A 80 19.55 1.92 3.41
C ASP A 80 19.43 3.19 4.29
N GLY A 81 18.32 3.35 5.04
CA GLY A 81 18.05 4.49 5.91
C GLY A 81 17.53 5.75 5.19
N GLN A 82 17.30 5.69 3.87
CA GLN A 82 16.79 6.82 3.12
C GLN A 82 15.26 6.82 3.06
N TRP A 83 14.68 8.01 3.12
CA TRP A 83 13.28 8.22 2.75
C TRP A 83 13.21 8.25 1.23
N ARG A 84 12.80 7.14 0.62
CA ARG A 84 12.68 6.97 -0.82
C ARG A 84 11.32 6.39 -1.15
N PHE A 85 10.33 7.26 -1.34
CA PHE A 85 8.98 6.81 -1.64
C PHE A 85 8.93 6.25 -3.07
N PRO A 86 8.13 5.21 -3.32
CA PRO A 86 7.94 4.69 -4.67
C PRO A 86 7.38 5.80 -5.59
N PRO A 87 7.82 5.87 -6.86
CA PRO A 87 7.37 6.90 -7.78
C PRO A 87 5.86 6.82 -7.97
N GLY A 88 5.17 7.95 -7.88
CA GLY A 88 3.75 8.03 -8.19
C GLY A 88 3.45 7.83 -9.68
N ASP A 89 2.25 7.35 -9.98
CA ASP A 89 1.75 7.22 -11.37
C ASP A 89 1.42 8.58 -12.02
N ARG A 90 1.37 9.64 -11.21
CA ARG A 90 0.92 10.98 -11.61
C ARG A 90 2.09 11.92 -11.84
N ILE A 91 1.94 12.79 -12.83
CA ILE A 91 2.97 13.74 -13.28
C ILE A 91 2.81 15.06 -12.51
N PRO A 92 3.75 15.47 -11.65
CA PRO A 92 3.69 16.76 -10.96
C PRO A 92 4.03 17.91 -11.92
N GLU A 93 3.03 18.39 -12.66
CA GLU A 93 3.22 19.38 -13.74
C GLU A 93 3.95 20.65 -13.30
N ARG A 94 3.56 21.23 -12.15
CA ARG A 94 4.19 22.45 -11.63
C ARG A 94 5.68 22.22 -11.39
N PHE A 95 6.03 21.12 -10.72
CA PHE A 95 7.43 20.77 -10.48
C PHE A 95 8.22 20.60 -11.78
N PHE A 96 7.71 19.84 -12.75
CA PHE A 96 8.42 19.63 -14.01
C PHE A 96 8.57 20.91 -14.83
N ARG A 97 7.54 21.77 -14.88
CA ARG A 97 7.65 23.08 -15.53
C ARG A 97 8.74 23.92 -14.90
N VAL A 98 8.80 23.97 -13.56
CA VAL A 98 9.82 24.73 -12.84
C VAL A 98 11.20 24.14 -13.07
N LEU A 99 11.35 22.82 -12.94
CA LEU A 99 12.60 22.09 -13.11
C LEU A 99 13.19 22.28 -14.51
N VAL A 100 12.40 22.04 -15.57
CA VAL A 100 12.85 22.22 -16.96
C VAL A 100 13.25 23.68 -17.22
N ARG A 101 12.51 24.66 -16.67
CA ARG A 101 12.87 26.08 -16.88
C ARG A 101 14.13 26.49 -16.11
N PHE A 102 14.39 25.88 -14.96
CA PHE A 102 15.54 26.17 -14.11
C PHE A 102 16.81 25.48 -14.58
N GLU A 103 16.78 24.16 -14.72
CA GLU A 103 17.93 23.31 -15.03
C GLU A 103 18.21 23.24 -16.54
N ASP A 104 17.18 23.01 -17.36
CA ASP A 104 17.37 22.58 -18.74
C ASP A 104 16.32 23.15 -19.70
N ARG A 105 16.53 24.41 -20.09
CA ARG A 105 15.55 25.19 -20.87
C ARG A 105 15.18 24.58 -22.22
N ARG A 106 16.06 23.76 -22.80
CA ARG A 106 15.89 23.12 -24.11
C ARG A 106 15.73 21.60 -23.98
N PHE A 107 15.35 21.12 -22.81
CA PHE A 107 15.20 19.70 -22.50
C PHE A 107 14.48 18.90 -23.60
N TYR A 108 13.39 19.43 -24.14
CA TYR A 108 12.60 18.76 -25.18
C TYR A 108 13.21 18.78 -26.59
N LEU A 109 14.25 19.56 -26.83
CA LEU A 109 14.83 19.79 -28.17
C LEU A 109 16.15 19.03 -28.39
N HIS A 110 16.84 18.60 -27.34
CA HIS A 110 18.15 17.95 -27.47
C HIS A 110 18.09 16.44 -27.13
N PRO A 111 18.96 15.61 -27.73
CA PRO A 111 19.04 14.18 -27.44
C PRO A 111 19.95 13.90 -26.23
N GLY A 112 19.57 14.39 -25.06
CA GLY A 112 20.30 14.17 -23.80
C GLY A 112 21.49 15.09 -23.53
N VAL A 113 22.20 15.58 -24.55
CA VAL A 113 23.25 16.61 -24.40
C VAL A 113 22.87 17.84 -25.21
N ASP A 114 22.99 19.03 -24.62
CA ASP A 114 22.72 20.30 -25.31
C ASP A 114 24.03 20.91 -25.87
N PRO A 115 24.30 20.81 -27.19
CA PRO A 115 25.56 21.27 -27.77
C PRO A 115 25.74 22.79 -27.63
N LEU A 116 24.64 23.53 -27.70
CA LEU A 116 24.65 24.99 -27.57
C LEU A 116 24.91 25.41 -26.12
N ALA A 117 24.44 24.64 -25.13
CA ALA A 117 24.77 24.88 -23.73
C ALA A 117 26.25 24.57 -23.45
N VAL A 118 26.79 23.49 -24.03
CA VAL A 118 28.21 23.14 -23.94
C VAL A 118 29.08 24.24 -24.54
N ALA A 119 28.81 24.67 -25.78
CA ALA A 119 29.57 25.73 -26.45
C ALA A 119 29.57 27.05 -25.67
N ARG A 120 28.39 27.44 -25.14
CA ARG A 120 28.26 28.61 -24.26
C ARG A 120 29.11 28.48 -23.00
N ALA A 121 29.04 27.32 -22.33
CA ALA A 121 29.77 27.09 -21.09
C ALA A 121 31.29 27.10 -21.30
N VAL A 122 31.78 26.49 -22.38
CA VAL A 122 33.19 26.54 -22.77
C VAL A 122 33.64 27.97 -22.99
N ARG A 123 32.88 28.77 -23.77
CA ARG A 123 33.21 30.18 -24.02
C ARG A 123 33.22 31.03 -22.74
N GLN A 124 32.30 30.79 -21.81
CA GLN A 124 32.25 31.52 -20.53
C GLN A 124 33.40 31.13 -19.59
N ASN A 125 33.73 29.85 -19.50
CA ASN A 125 34.82 29.37 -18.66
C ASN A 125 36.18 29.83 -19.18
N LEU A 126 36.37 29.89 -20.51
CA LEU A 126 37.57 30.44 -21.14
C LEU A 126 37.74 31.94 -20.88
N ARG A 127 36.64 32.71 -20.81
CA ARG A 127 36.68 34.16 -20.53
C ARG A 127 36.89 34.50 -19.07
N SER A 128 36.36 33.70 -18.16
CA SER A 128 36.41 33.97 -16.71
C SER A 128 37.61 33.30 -16.02
N GLY A 129 38.28 32.34 -16.66
CA GLY A 129 39.39 31.58 -16.07
C GLY A 129 38.96 30.60 -14.97
N ARG A 130 37.65 30.47 -14.72
CA ARG A 130 37.05 29.62 -13.68
C ARG A 130 35.74 29.01 -14.18
N VAL A 131 35.28 27.93 -13.56
CA VAL A 131 34.04 27.27 -13.96
C VAL A 131 32.84 28.06 -13.43
N GLU A 132 32.32 29.00 -14.23
CA GLU A 132 31.16 29.84 -13.86
C GLU A 132 29.81 29.23 -14.28
N SER A 133 29.78 28.40 -15.33
CA SER A 133 28.52 27.84 -15.84
C SER A 133 28.59 26.35 -16.15
N GLY A 134 27.54 25.63 -15.73
CA GLY A 134 27.34 24.22 -16.03
C GLY A 134 26.73 24.01 -17.43
N ALA A 135 27.09 22.89 -18.05
CA ALA A 135 26.52 22.40 -19.31
C ALA A 135 25.79 21.05 -19.14
N SER A 136 25.48 20.65 -17.90
CA SER A 136 24.77 19.40 -17.62
C SER A 136 23.27 19.57 -17.85
N THR A 137 22.69 18.63 -18.57
CA THR A 137 21.24 18.50 -18.82
C THR A 137 20.59 17.65 -17.74
N ILE A 138 19.25 17.64 -17.68
CA ILE A 138 18.52 16.76 -16.74
C ILE A 138 18.86 15.29 -17.00
N THR A 139 18.94 14.87 -18.27
CA THR A 139 19.29 13.50 -18.66
C THR A 139 20.67 13.09 -18.17
N MET A 140 21.66 13.98 -18.26
CA MET A 140 22.99 13.74 -17.69
C MET A 140 22.94 13.63 -16.16
N GLN A 141 22.11 14.43 -15.49
CA GLN A 141 21.92 14.34 -14.05
C GLN A 141 21.29 12.99 -13.64
N VAL A 142 20.30 12.48 -14.38
CA VAL A 142 19.71 11.14 -14.12
C VAL A 142 20.78 10.04 -14.20
N VAL A 143 21.60 10.06 -15.26
CA VAL A 143 22.69 9.11 -15.42
C VAL A 143 23.71 9.22 -14.29
N ARG A 144 24.01 10.44 -13.84
CA ARG A 144 24.91 10.67 -12.71
C ARG A 144 24.36 10.09 -11.41
N LEU A 145 23.07 10.27 -11.16
CA LEU A 145 22.37 9.70 -9.99
C LEU A 145 22.43 8.17 -10.02
N ALA A 146 22.12 7.55 -11.17
CA ALA A 146 22.21 6.10 -11.37
C ALA A 146 23.62 5.55 -11.10
N ARG A 147 24.64 6.37 -11.31
CA ARG A 147 26.05 6.01 -11.08
C ARG A 147 26.58 6.39 -9.70
N LYS A 148 25.69 6.71 -8.75
CA LYS A 148 26.00 7.05 -7.36
C LYS A 148 26.95 8.25 -7.22
N ASN A 149 26.80 9.26 -8.08
CA ASN A 149 27.55 10.52 -8.01
C ASN A 149 29.08 10.35 -7.90
N ARG A 150 29.69 9.57 -8.80
CA ARG A 150 31.16 9.44 -8.90
C ARG A 150 31.86 10.80 -9.05
N GLU A 151 33.16 10.82 -8.69
CA GLU A 151 33.99 12.03 -8.71
C GLU A 151 33.94 12.78 -10.05
N ARG A 152 33.93 14.13 -9.94
CA ARG A 152 33.76 15.04 -11.07
C ARG A 152 35.03 15.15 -11.91
N THR A 153 35.33 14.10 -12.68
CA THR A 153 36.40 14.11 -13.68
C THR A 153 35.84 14.37 -15.09
N TYR A 154 36.67 14.90 -15.99
CA TYR A 154 36.27 15.09 -17.39
C TYR A 154 35.88 13.78 -18.08
N LEU A 155 36.56 12.68 -17.73
CA LEU A 155 36.23 11.33 -18.22
C LEU A 155 34.86 10.86 -17.75
N GLU A 156 34.53 11.08 -16.48
CA GLU A 156 33.21 10.71 -15.96
C GLU A 156 32.09 11.55 -16.60
N LYS A 157 32.36 12.83 -16.87
CA LYS A 157 31.43 13.71 -17.59
C LYS A 157 31.20 13.27 -19.05
N LEU A 158 32.23 12.75 -19.72
CA LEU A 158 32.08 12.17 -21.06
C LEU A 158 31.24 10.88 -21.01
N LYS A 159 31.47 10.01 -20.02
CA LYS A 159 30.63 8.81 -19.81
C LYS A 159 29.17 9.18 -19.53
N GLU A 160 28.92 10.21 -18.71
CA GLU A 160 27.57 10.75 -18.48
C GLU A 160 26.91 11.18 -19.79
N ALA A 161 27.64 11.89 -20.66
CA ALA A 161 27.12 12.34 -21.95
C ALA A 161 26.73 11.18 -22.87
N VAL A 162 27.59 10.16 -23.01
CA VAL A 162 27.33 8.98 -23.85
C VAL A 162 26.12 8.19 -23.33
N LEU A 163 26.08 7.95 -22.01
CA LEU A 163 24.96 7.24 -21.39
C LEU A 163 23.66 8.05 -21.40
N ALA A 164 23.73 9.38 -21.37
CA ALA A 164 22.55 10.25 -21.49
C ALA A 164 21.93 10.14 -22.88
N VAL A 165 22.74 10.10 -23.94
CA VAL A 165 22.25 9.83 -25.29
C VAL A 165 21.61 8.44 -25.36
N LYS A 166 22.23 7.42 -24.75
CA LYS A 166 21.66 6.08 -24.70
C LYS A 166 20.32 6.04 -23.95
N LEU A 167 20.21 6.77 -22.85
CA LEU A 167 18.97 6.87 -22.07
C LEU A 167 17.82 7.44 -22.91
N GLU A 168 18.09 8.46 -23.72
CA GLU A 168 17.10 9.15 -24.57
C GLU A 168 16.63 8.33 -25.77
N VAL A 169 17.40 7.32 -26.18
CA VAL A 169 16.95 6.39 -27.22
C VAL A 169 15.94 5.38 -26.66
N GLY A 170 16.09 4.97 -25.40
CA GLY A 170 15.22 3.98 -24.78
C GLY A 170 14.04 4.54 -23.97
N HIS A 171 14.05 5.83 -23.62
CA HIS A 171 13.05 6.45 -22.74
C HIS A 171 12.54 7.76 -23.31
N SER A 172 11.25 8.01 -23.13
CA SER A 172 10.62 9.29 -23.42
C SER A 172 11.08 10.38 -22.44
N LYS A 173 10.96 11.64 -22.88
CA LYS A 173 11.24 12.82 -22.04
C LYS A 173 10.46 12.82 -20.72
N LYS A 174 9.23 12.29 -20.72
CA LYS A 174 8.40 12.18 -19.52
C LYS A 174 8.97 11.16 -18.54
N GLU A 175 9.40 10.00 -19.03
CA GLU A 175 10.03 8.96 -18.21
C GLU A 175 11.37 9.45 -17.62
N ILE A 176 12.17 10.19 -18.39
CA ILE A 176 13.43 10.76 -17.88
C ILE A 176 13.17 11.75 -16.75
N LEU A 177 12.15 12.60 -16.88
CA LEU A 177 11.74 13.53 -15.81
C LEU A 177 11.23 12.77 -14.57
N ALA A 178 10.46 11.69 -14.77
CA ALA A 178 9.99 10.85 -13.68
C ALA A 178 11.16 10.14 -12.95
N LEU A 179 12.12 9.60 -13.71
CA LEU A 179 13.35 9.00 -13.16
C LEU A 179 14.15 10.03 -12.34
N PHE A 180 14.30 11.25 -12.85
CA PHE A 180 14.93 12.34 -12.10
C PHE A 180 14.15 12.65 -10.82
N ALA A 181 12.85 12.89 -10.93
CA ALA A 181 11.98 13.20 -9.80
C ALA A 181 12.04 12.13 -8.71
N ALA A 182 12.11 10.85 -9.06
CA ALA A 182 12.13 9.75 -8.11
C ALA A 182 13.48 9.56 -7.39
N HIS A 183 14.60 9.96 -8.00
CA HIS A 183 15.96 9.66 -7.48
C HIS A 183 16.77 10.89 -7.09
N ALA A 184 16.26 12.10 -7.34
CA ALA A 184 16.95 13.32 -6.95
C ALA A 184 17.02 13.47 -5.41
N PRO A 185 18.17 13.91 -4.86
CA PRO A 185 18.30 14.17 -3.43
C PRO A 185 17.69 15.53 -3.05
N PHE A 186 16.87 15.57 -2.00
CA PHE A 186 16.23 16.80 -1.51
C PHE A 186 16.70 17.22 -0.10
N GLY A 187 17.89 16.75 0.29
CA GLY A 187 18.56 17.10 1.54
C GLY A 187 18.43 16.02 2.62
N GLY A 188 19.45 15.91 3.47
CA GLY A 188 19.51 14.88 4.51
C GLY A 188 19.42 13.47 3.91
N ASN A 189 18.51 12.66 4.45
CA ASN A 189 18.21 11.32 3.96
C ASN A 189 16.96 11.26 3.05
N VAL A 190 16.54 12.38 2.45
CA VAL A 190 15.33 12.46 1.61
C VAL A 190 15.70 12.36 0.13
N VAL A 191 15.16 11.34 -0.54
CA VAL A 191 15.33 11.09 -1.97
C VAL A 191 13.98 10.94 -2.65
N GLY A 192 13.81 11.62 -3.77
CA GLY A 192 12.60 11.59 -4.55
C GLY A 192 11.58 12.67 -4.16
N ILE A 193 10.86 13.16 -5.16
CA ILE A 193 9.90 14.26 -5.03
C ILE A 193 8.71 13.85 -4.17
N ASP A 194 8.29 12.58 -4.23
CA ASP A 194 7.21 12.03 -3.42
C ASP A 194 7.54 12.13 -1.93
N ALA A 195 8.70 11.60 -1.53
CA ALA A 195 9.17 11.68 -0.14
C ALA A 195 9.35 13.14 0.29
N ALA A 196 9.97 13.98 -0.55
CA ALA A 196 10.18 15.39 -0.23
C ALA A 196 8.87 16.16 -0.06
N SER A 197 7.87 15.92 -0.91
CA SER A 197 6.58 16.61 -0.85
C SER A 197 5.84 16.32 0.46
N TRP A 198 5.81 15.05 0.86
CA TRP A 198 5.20 14.63 2.13
C TRP A 198 6.00 15.13 3.34
N LEU A 199 7.32 15.01 3.33
CA LEU A 199 8.15 15.37 4.48
C LEU A 199 8.29 16.90 4.67
N TYR A 200 8.34 17.70 3.60
CA TYR A 200 8.39 19.17 3.75
C TYR A 200 7.00 19.78 3.92
N PHE A 201 6.01 19.32 3.13
CA PHE A 201 4.75 20.04 2.95
C PHE A 201 3.51 19.25 3.41
N GLY A 202 3.65 17.95 3.68
CA GLY A 202 2.54 17.10 4.13
C GLY A 202 1.46 16.89 3.07
N ARG A 203 1.84 16.91 1.77
CA ARG A 203 0.92 16.73 0.65
C ARG A 203 1.61 16.02 -0.52
N SER A 204 0.81 15.49 -1.44
CA SER A 204 1.32 14.83 -2.64
C SER A 204 1.97 15.82 -3.62
N PRO A 205 2.91 15.36 -4.48
CA PRO A 205 3.62 16.22 -5.42
C PRO A 205 2.73 17.02 -6.38
N GLU A 206 1.53 16.52 -6.71
CA GLU A 206 0.59 17.18 -7.62
C GLU A 206 -0.09 18.38 -6.96
N ARG A 207 -0.15 18.40 -5.62
CA ARG A 207 -0.78 19.46 -4.83
C ARG A 207 0.20 20.56 -4.41
N LEU A 208 1.45 20.49 -4.86
CA LEU A 208 2.46 21.50 -4.53
C LEU A 208 2.11 22.88 -5.10
N SER A 209 2.33 23.93 -4.32
CA SER A 209 2.28 25.30 -4.81
C SER A 209 3.46 25.62 -5.74
N TRP A 210 3.43 26.78 -6.40
CA TRP A 210 4.58 27.23 -7.19
C TRP A 210 5.81 27.51 -6.34
N ALA A 211 5.64 28.02 -5.11
CA ALA A 211 6.75 28.26 -4.19
C ALA A 211 7.37 26.94 -3.72
N GLU A 212 6.54 25.95 -3.40
CA GLU A 212 6.97 24.61 -2.98
C GLU A 212 7.68 23.88 -4.11
N ALA A 213 7.13 23.94 -5.34
CA ALA A 213 7.76 23.38 -6.53
C ALA A 213 9.11 24.04 -6.85
N ALA A 214 9.20 25.37 -6.74
CA ALA A 214 10.46 26.10 -6.93
C ALA A 214 11.49 25.80 -5.85
N PHE A 215 11.05 25.64 -4.60
CA PHE A 215 11.92 25.19 -3.51
C PHE A 215 12.53 23.82 -3.83
N LEU A 216 11.69 22.84 -4.19
CA LEU A 216 12.16 21.49 -4.51
C LEU A 216 13.02 21.47 -5.77
N ALA A 217 12.75 22.29 -6.79
CA ALA A 217 13.56 22.33 -8.01
C ALA A 217 14.99 22.85 -7.79
N VAL A 218 15.23 23.68 -6.76
CA VAL A 218 16.56 24.24 -6.47
C VAL A 218 17.44 23.24 -5.69
N LEU A 219 16.83 22.37 -4.88
CA LEU A 219 17.54 21.52 -3.93
C LEU A 219 18.47 20.45 -4.52
N PRO A 220 18.13 19.71 -5.59
CA PRO A 220 18.95 18.62 -6.11
C PRO A 220 20.40 19.00 -6.42
N ASN A 221 20.63 20.24 -6.84
CA ASN A 221 21.96 20.75 -7.16
C ASN A 221 22.82 21.07 -5.93
N ASP A 222 22.19 21.38 -4.79
CA ASP A 222 22.87 21.76 -3.55
C ASP A 222 22.05 21.32 -2.32
N PRO A 223 21.95 20.00 -2.05
CA PRO A 223 21.06 19.48 -1.02
C PRO A 223 21.43 19.92 0.40
N GLY A 224 22.70 20.31 0.60
CA GLY A 224 23.22 20.78 1.89
C GLY A 224 22.65 22.12 2.35
N LEU A 225 22.01 22.89 1.47
CA LEU A 225 21.44 24.20 1.80
C LEU A 225 20.35 24.14 2.88
N VAL A 226 19.68 23.00 3.04
CA VAL A 226 18.62 22.85 4.05
C VAL A 226 19.19 22.73 5.46
N GLY A 227 20.45 22.30 5.59
CA GLY A 227 21.07 21.93 6.87
C GLY A 227 21.49 23.08 7.77
N SER A 228 21.65 24.30 7.24
CA SER A 228 22.11 25.47 8.01
C SER A 228 21.23 26.71 7.77
N GLU A 229 21.20 27.62 8.74
CA GLU A 229 20.43 28.87 8.62
C GLU A 229 20.92 29.74 7.45
N ALA A 230 22.24 29.90 7.31
CA ALA A 230 22.85 30.59 6.18
C ALA A 230 22.51 29.90 4.83
N GLY A 231 22.49 28.57 4.80
CA GLY A 231 22.06 27.79 3.65
C GLY A 231 20.60 28.06 3.28
N ARG A 232 19.71 28.12 4.27
CA ARG A 232 18.27 28.41 4.08
C ARG A 232 18.02 29.83 3.57
N ALA A 233 18.76 30.82 4.04
CA ALA A 233 18.71 32.19 3.50
C ALA A 233 19.12 32.21 2.01
N ARG A 234 20.19 31.49 1.65
CA ARG A 234 20.63 31.35 0.26
C ARG A 234 19.60 30.61 -0.60
N LEU A 235 18.95 29.58 -0.05
CA LEU A 235 17.91 28.82 -0.72
C LEU A 235 16.68 29.68 -1.00
N LEU A 236 16.28 30.55 -0.06
CA LEU A 236 15.21 31.53 -0.25
C LEU A 236 15.49 32.46 -1.42
N LEU A 237 16.70 33.03 -1.48
CA LEU A 237 17.13 33.89 -2.60
C LEU A 237 17.08 33.15 -3.94
N LYS A 238 17.56 31.90 -3.98
CA LYS A 238 17.51 31.07 -5.19
C LYS A 238 16.07 30.76 -5.62
N ARG A 239 15.19 30.38 -4.67
CA ARG A 239 13.76 30.12 -4.89
C ARG A 239 13.07 31.36 -5.47
N ASN A 240 13.23 32.52 -4.82
CA ASN A 240 12.58 33.75 -5.22
C ASN A 240 13.08 34.23 -6.60
N GLY A 241 14.39 34.17 -6.84
CA GLY A 241 14.95 34.48 -8.15
C GLY A 241 14.47 33.54 -9.26
N LEU A 242 14.19 32.27 -8.96
CA LEU A 242 13.56 31.35 -9.90
C LEU A 242 12.10 31.74 -10.19
N LEU A 243 11.31 32.07 -9.19
CA LEU A 243 9.93 32.53 -9.35
C LEU A 243 9.84 33.79 -10.23
N GLU A 244 10.71 34.76 -10.01
CA GLU A 244 10.77 35.98 -10.82
C GLU A 244 11.16 35.69 -12.29
N ARG A 245 12.08 34.76 -12.52
CA ARG A 245 12.45 34.31 -13.88
C ARG A 245 11.29 33.60 -14.58
N LEU A 246 10.47 32.83 -13.85
CA LEU A 246 9.27 32.20 -14.40
C LEU A 246 8.23 33.24 -14.79
N ARG A 247 8.05 34.29 -13.97
CA ARG A 247 7.21 35.45 -14.29
C ARG A 247 7.69 36.19 -15.53
N ALA A 248 8.99 36.53 -15.59
CA ALA A 248 9.57 37.27 -16.72
C ALA A 248 9.43 36.55 -18.07
N LYS A 249 9.28 35.22 -18.05
CA LYS A 249 9.06 34.38 -19.23
C LYS A 249 7.59 34.04 -19.50
N GLY A 250 6.66 34.63 -18.77
CA GLY A 250 5.22 34.38 -18.92
C GLY A 250 4.77 32.98 -18.52
N THR A 251 5.59 32.21 -17.78
CA THR A 251 5.21 30.87 -17.30
C THR A 251 4.33 30.94 -16.04
N LEU A 252 4.49 32.02 -15.26
CA LEU A 252 3.78 32.27 -14.02
C LEU A 252 3.10 33.65 -14.07
N PRO A 253 1.77 33.75 -13.92
CA PRO A 253 1.08 35.03 -13.85
C PRO A 253 1.61 35.93 -12.73
N GLY A 254 1.53 37.25 -12.92
CA GLY A 254 2.08 38.21 -11.94
C GLY A 254 1.46 38.10 -10.54
N LEU A 255 0.16 37.81 -10.45
CA LEU A 255 -0.52 37.58 -9.18
C LEU A 255 -0.01 36.30 -8.48
N GLU A 256 0.03 35.17 -9.20
CA GLU A 256 0.54 33.90 -8.65
C GLU A 256 2.01 34.00 -8.22
N CYS A 257 2.83 34.76 -8.96
CA CYS A 257 4.21 35.03 -8.59
C CYS A 257 4.30 35.79 -7.27
N ARG A 258 3.48 36.84 -7.08
CA ARG A 258 3.44 37.58 -5.81
C ARG A 258 3.00 36.69 -4.64
N LEU A 259 1.97 35.85 -4.85
CA LEU A 259 1.52 34.89 -3.84
C LEU A 259 2.63 33.89 -3.50
N ALA A 260 3.28 33.30 -4.50
CA ALA A 260 4.37 32.34 -4.30
C ALA A 260 5.60 32.96 -3.61
N LEU A 261 5.90 34.24 -3.86
CA LEU A 261 6.98 34.96 -3.17
C LEU A 261 6.65 35.21 -1.69
N ALA A 262 5.37 35.43 -1.37
CA ALA A 262 4.89 35.63 0.00
C ALA A 262 4.81 34.33 0.81
N GLU A 263 4.80 33.16 0.16
CA GLU A 263 4.82 31.87 0.86
C GLU A 263 6.13 31.68 1.67
N PRO A 264 6.03 31.34 2.97
CA PRO A 264 7.20 31.14 3.81
C PRO A 264 7.99 29.90 3.38
N MET A 265 9.26 29.83 3.79
CA MET A 265 10.07 28.62 3.61
C MET A 265 9.55 27.50 4.51
N PRO A 266 9.49 26.23 4.04
CA PRO A 266 9.10 25.11 4.89
C PRO A 266 10.05 25.00 6.08
N GLY A 267 9.53 24.69 7.26
CA GLY A 267 10.32 24.56 8.50
C GLY A 267 11.26 23.34 8.49
N ARG A 268 11.35 22.65 9.64
CA ARG A 268 11.98 21.32 9.71
C ARG A 268 11.11 20.30 8.99
N LEU A 269 11.72 19.15 8.63
CA LEU A 269 10.96 18.02 8.10
C LEU A 269 9.84 17.65 9.08
N ARG A 270 8.64 17.47 8.53
CA ARG A 270 7.47 17.03 9.26
C ARG A 270 7.69 15.58 9.72
N PRO A 271 7.27 15.23 10.95
CA PRO A 271 7.26 13.84 11.36
C PRO A 271 6.30 13.06 10.46
N VAL A 272 6.72 11.86 10.07
CA VAL A 272 5.84 10.95 9.32
C VAL A 272 4.70 10.51 10.24
N PRO A 273 3.43 10.58 9.78
CA PRO A 273 2.29 10.10 10.54
C PRO A 273 2.47 8.65 11.00
N ARG A 274 1.92 8.32 12.17
CA ARG A 274 1.90 6.95 12.71
C ARG A 274 0.46 6.56 13.01
N ASP A 275 -0.42 6.78 12.03
CA ASP A 275 -1.86 6.58 12.19
C ASP A 275 -2.22 5.08 12.20
N ALA A 276 -1.49 4.23 11.46
CA ALA A 276 -1.68 2.77 11.44
C ALA A 276 -0.33 2.02 11.31
N PRO A 277 0.58 2.12 12.30
CA PRO A 277 1.95 1.62 12.19
C PRO A 277 2.02 0.10 12.12
N HIS A 278 1.22 -0.61 12.91
CA HIS A 278 1.16 -2.08 12.86
C HIS A 278 0.65 -2.60 11.52
N LEU A 279 -0.33 -1.92 10.90
CA LEU A 279 -0.80 -2.29 9.56
C LEU A 279 0.32 -2.14 8.53
N LEU A 280 1.06 -1.02 8.57
CA LEU A 280 2.22 -0.81 7.71
C LEU A 280 3.27 -1.91 7.88
N ASP A 281 3.62 -2.24 9.12
CA ASP A 281 4.65 -3.23 9.42
C ASP A 281 4.18 -4.65 8.99
N THR A 282 2.91 -4.99 9.24
CA THR A 282 2.27 -6.25 8.79
C THR A 282 2.25 -6.38 7.27
N LEU A 283 1.95 -5.31 6.54
CA LEU A 283 1.95 -5.32 5.07
C LEU A 283 3.37 -5.38 4.50
N ALA A 284 4.31 -4.65 5.08
CA ALA A 284 5.71 -4.63 4.67
C ALA A 284 6.39 -6.00 4.88
N ALA A 285 5.95 -6.77 5.87
CA ALA A 285 6.46 -8.12 6.14
C ALA A 285 5.91 -9.19 5.18
N ARG A 286 4.92 -8.89 4.32
CA ARG A 286 4.38 -9.87 3.37
C ARG A 286 5.43 -10.24 2.31
N PRO A 287 5.58 -11.52 1.95
CA PRO A 287 6.46 -11.92 0.85
C PRO A 287 6.06 -11.25 -0.46
N GLY A 288 7.01 -10.62 -1.15
CA GLY A 288 6.75 -9.93 -2.42
C GLY A 288 5.95 -8.64 -2.30
N ALA A 289 5.83 -8.06 -1.10
CA ALA A 289 5.10 -6.82 -0.88
C ALA A 289 5.63 -5.68 -1.77
N ALA A 290 4.75 -5.11 -2.59
CA ALA A 290 5.02 -3.94 -3.40
C ALA A 290 4.44 -2.69 -2.71
N THR A 291 5.28 -1.69 -2.50
CA THR A 291 4.90 -0.35 -2.00
C THR A 291 4.63 0.56 -3.22
N PRO A 292 3.64 1.48 -3.17
CA PRO A 292 2.90 1.92 -1.99
C PRO A 292 1.64 1.09 -1.70
N PHE A 293 1.32 0.92 -0.41
CA PHE A 293 0.09 0.25 0.03
C PHE A 293 -1.09 1.23 0.01
N ARG A 294 -2.10 0.92 -0.80
CA ARG A 294 -3.35 1.70 -0.88
C ARG A 294 -4.46 0.98 -0.12
N SER A 295 -4.72 1.39 1.12
CA SER A 295 -5.65 0.69 2.00
C SER A 295 -7.10 1.18 1.86
N PHE A 296 -8.02 0.43 2.45
CA PHE A 296 -9.41 0.87 2.69
C PHE A 296 -9.57 1.70 3.98
N VAL A 297 -8.50 1.88 4.76
CA VAL A 297 -8.53 2.63 6.02
C VAL A 297 -8.84 4.10 5.75
N GLY A 298 -9.91 4.62 6.35
CA GLY A 298 -10.25 6.04 6.26
C GLY A 298 -9.48 6.85 7.31
N ALA A 299 -8.83 7.94 6.92
CA ALA A 299 -7.92 8.67 7.80
C ALA A 299 -8.61 9.22 9.06
N ASP A 300 -9.77 9.84 8.92
CA ASP A 300 -10.52 10.43 10.04
C ASP A 300 -11.15 9.37 10.94
N LEU A 301 -11.67 8.28 10.34
CA LEU A 301 -12.19 7.15 11.10
C LEU A 301 -11.08 6.48 11.91
N GLN A 302 -9.92 6.26 11.30
CA GLN A 302 -8.75 5.68 11.96
C GLN A 302 -8.32 6.51 13.18
N ARG A 303 -8.22 7.83 13.05
CA ARG A 303 -7.87 8.73 14.17
C ARG A 303 -8.95 8.74 15.25
N THR A 304 -10.22 8.66 14.86
CA THR A 304 -11.35 8.59 15.80
C THR A 304 -11.34 7.29 16.60
N VAL A 305 -11.19 6.15 15.92
CA VAL A 305 -11.08 4.84 16.58
C VAL A 305 -9.85 4.80 17.48
N ARG A 306 -8.69 5.28 17.00
CA ARG A 306 -7.48 5.42 17.81
C ARG A 306 -7.75 6.16 19.11
N ARG A 307 -8.36 7.35 19.05
CA ARG A 307 -8.67 8.17 20.25
C ARG A 307 -9.54 7.42 21.24
N VAL A 308 -10.59 6.75 20.76
CA VAL A 308 -11.50 5.96 21.62
C VAL A 308 -10.74 4.81 22.28
N VAL A 309 -10.00 4.03 21.49
CA VAL A 309 -9.26 2.86 21.98
C VAL A 309 -8.16 3.28 22.95
N GLU A 310 -7.42 4.36 22.68
CA GLU A 310 -6.41 4.90 23.61
C GLU A 310 -7.04 5.38 24.92
N GLN A 311 -8.16 6.12 24.88
CA GLN A 311 -8.87 6.56 26.08
C GLN A 311 -9.33 5.38 26.95
N HIS A 312 -9.86 4.32 26.33
CA HIS A 312 -10.23 3.10 27.05
C HIS A 312 -9.00 2.32 27.54
N GLY A 313 -7.91 2.31 26.76
CA GLY A 313 -6.64 1.71 27.13
C GLY A 313 -6.02 2.35 28.38
N GLU A 314 -6.13 3.67 28.56
CA GLU A 314 -5.72 4.36 29.80
C GLU A 314 -6.52 3.88 31.01
N ARG A 315 -7.84 3.68 30.86
CA ARG A 315 -8.69 3.16 31.95
C ARG A 315 -8.34 1.72 32.32
N LEU A 316 -8.08 0.90 31.31
CA LEU A 316 -7.70 -0.51 31.50
C LEU A 316 -6.30 -0.65 32.12
N LEU A 317 -5.39 0.29 31.85
CA LEU A 317 -4.06 0.32 32.48
C LEU A 317 -4.16 0.43 34.00
N GLY A 318 -5.13 1.18 34.53
CA GLY A 318 -5.41 1.24 35.97
C GLY A 318 -5.85 -0.09 36.60
N ARG A 319 -6.12 -1.12 35.78
CA ARG A 319 -6.43 -2.50 36.19
C ARG A 319 -5.34 -3.49 35.77
N ASP A 320 -4.14 -3.00 35.47
CA ASP A 320 -2.99 -3.77 34.97
C ASP A 320 -3.24 -4.51 33.65
N ILE A 321 -4.18 -4.00 32.82
CA ILE A 321 -4.39 -4.46 31.44
C ILE A 321 -3.71 -3.48 30.50
N ARG A 322 -2.62 -3.94 29.87
CA ARG A 322 -1.62 -3.06 29.23
C ARG A 322 -1.78 -2.98 27.71
N ASN A 323 -2.47 -3.96 27.11
CA ASN A 323 -2.65 -4.05 25.68
C ASN A 323 -4.14 -4.09 25.32
N LEU A 324 -4.48 -3.37 24.26
CA LEU A 324 -5.83 -3.23 23.72
C LEU A 324 -5.69 -3.02 22.22
N ALA A 325 -6.51 -3.73 21.46
CA ALA A 325 -6.47 -3.69 20.00
C ALA A 325 -7.89 -3.72 19.42
N ALA A 326 -8.06 -3.12 18.25
CA ALA A 326 -9.36 -3.02 17.61
C ALA A 326 -9.25 -3.05 16.08
N VAL A 327 -10.25 -3.65 15.44
CA VAL A 327 -10.42 -3.64 13.98
C VAL A 327 -11.85 -3.30 13.63
N VAL A 328 -12.04 -2.47 12.60
CA VAL A 328 -13.35 -2.13 12.06
C VAL A 328 -13.42 -2.57 10.61
N ILE A 329 -14.43 -3.38 10.29
CA ILE A 329 -14.68 -3.93 8.96
C ILE A 329 -16.01 -3.37 8.46
N ASP A 330 -16.02 -2.80 7.25
CA ASP A 330 -17.25 -2.52 6.51
C ASP A 330 -17.75 -3.82 5.88
N ASN A 331 -18.92 -4.28 6.33
CA ASN A 331 -19.53 -5.54 5.88
C ASN A 331 -20.07 -5.45 4.45
N ARG A 332 -20.31 -4.24 3.93
CA ARG A 332 -20.85 -4.00 2.57
C ARG A 332 -19.78 -4.10 1.50
N ASP A 333 -18.53 -3.83 1.84
CA ASP A 333 -17.39 -3.94 0.91
C ASP A 333 -16.43 -5.08 1.28
N ALA A 334 -16.69 -5.74 2.43
CA ALA A 334 -15.80 -6.71 3.06
C ALA A 334 -14.37 -6.13 3.17
N ALA A 335 -14.26 -4.94 3.78
CA ALA A 335 -13.02 -4.17 3.79
C ALA A 335 -12.69 -3.64 5.19
N VAL A 336 -11.41 -3.70 5.59
CA VAL A 336 -10.95 -3.10 6.85
C VAL A 336 -10.82 -1.58 6.69
N VAL A 337 -11.62 -0.85 7.45
CA VAL A 337 -11.71 0.62 7.41
C VAL A 337 -11.03 1.31 8.60
N ALA A 338 -10.68 0.56 9.65
CA ALA A 338 -9.79 1.00 10.73
C ALA A 338 -9.01 -0.18 11.33
N TYR A 339 -7.74 0.05 11.69
CA TYR A 339 -6.80 -0.95 12.17
C TYR A 339 -5.95 -0.42 13.33
N ILE A 340 -6.21 -0.89 14.55
CA ILE A 340 -5.44 -0.55 15.75
C ILE A 340 -4.79 -1.82 16.29
N GLY A 341 -3.52 -2.05 15.92
CA GLY A 341 -2.73 -3.22 16.31
C GLY A 341 -2.47 -3.33 17.81
N ASN A 342 -2.27 -2.18 18.48
CA ASN A 342 -2.11 -2.07 19.93
C ASN A 342 -2.21 -0.59 20.36
N VAL A 343 -2.46 -0.34 21.65
CA VAL A 343 -2.46 1.01 22.25
C VAL A 343 -1.11 1.36 22.87
N GLY A 344 -0.92 2.66 23.13
CA GLY A 344 0.18 3.13 23.98
C GLY A 344 1.55 3.08 23.31
N LEU A 345 1.61 3.15 21.98
CA LEU A 345 2.86 3.20 21.21
C LEU A 345 3.78 4.37 21.58
N GLU A 346 3.23 5.43 22.16
CA GLU A 346 3.99 6.59 22.63
C GLU A 346 4.60 6.38 24.03
N ARG A 347 4.14 5.35 24.76
CA ARG A 347 4.71 4.99 26.06
C ARG A 347 6.01 4.23 25.82
N ARG A 348 7.08 4.57 26.55
CA ARG A 348 8.38 3.87 26.44
C ARG A 348 8.18 2.36 26.63
N GLY A 349 8.74 1.58 25.70
CA GLY A 349 8.32 0.22 25.32
C GLY A 349 8.53 -0.90 26.35
N GLU A 350 8.01 -0.73 27.56
CA GLU A 350 8.16 -1.68 28.66
C GLU A 350 7.07 -2.77 28.65
N ASN A 351 6.03 -2.67 27.81
CA ASN A 351 4.85 -3.55 27.88
C ASN A 351 4.32 -4.03 26.50
N GLY A 352 5.21 -4.35 25.56
CA GLY A 352 4.84 -5.06 24.33
C GLY A 352 4.02 -4.26 23.31
N GLN A 353 3.98 -2.93 23.38
CA GLN A 353 3.11 -2.11 22.50
C GLN A 353 3.48 -2.20 21.01
N ASN A 354 4.71 -2.62 20.68
CA ASN A 354 5.14 -2.88 19.30
C ASN A 354 4.54 -4.17 18.72
N VAL A 355 4.00 -5.07 19.55
CA VAL A 355 3.35 -6.30 19.10
C VAL A 355 2.02 -5.96 18.45
N ASP A 356 1.83 -6.42 17.21
CA ASP A 356 0.54 -6.37 16.52
C ASP A 356 -0.38 -7.48 17.03
N ILE A 357 -1.31 -7.12 17.91
CA ILE A 357 -2.28 -8.06 18.48
C ILE A 357 -3.23 -8.60 17.42
N LEU A 358 -3.50 -7.85 16.35
CA LEU A 358 -4.40 -8.31 15.28
C LEU A 358 -3.87 -9.55 14.58
N GLN A 359 -2.55 -9.75 14.56
CA GLN A 359 -1.87 -10.90 13.98
C GLN A 359 -1.37 -11.92 15.03
N SER A 360 -1.48 -11.59 16.31
CA SER A 360 -1.02 -12.44 17.41
C SER A 360 -2.02 -13.57 17.69
N ARG A 361 -1.50 -14.77 17.99
CA ARG A 361 -2.31 -15.91 18.43
C ARG A 361 -2.72 -15.69 19.88
N ARG A 362 -4.02 -15.70 20.15
CA ARG A 362 -4.61 -15.50 21.49
C ARG A 362 -5.72 -16.52 21.72
N SER A 363 -5.87 -17.00 22.95
CA SER A 363 -6.94 -17.95 23.28
C SER A 363 -8.29 -17.36 22.91
N THR A 364 -9.08 -18.10 22.15
CA THR A 364 -10.35 -17.64 21.57
C THR A 364 -11.47 -17.48 22.61
N GLY A 365 -11.30 -18.04 23.81
CA GLY A 365 -12.37 -18.12 24.79
C GLY A 365 -13.67 -18.68 24.18
N SER A 366 -14.80 -18.06 24.52
CA SER A 366 -16.12 -18.44 23.98
C SER A 366 -16.49 -17.78 22.64
N ILE A 367 -15.56 -17.14 21.94
CA ILE A 367 -15.87 -16.38 20.71
C ILE A 367 -16.21 -17.28 19.52
N LEU A 368 -15.97 -18.60 19.62
CA LEU A 368 -16.24 -19.56 18.54
C LEU A 368 -17.64 -20.19 18.57
N LYS A 369 -18.38 -20.08 19.69
CA LYS A 369 -19.71 -20.68 19.86
C LYS A 369 -20.72 -20.32 18.74
N PRO A 370 -20.78 -19.07 18.25
CA PRO A 370 -21.73 -18.72 17.18
C PRO A 370 -21.52 -19.52 15.90
N PHE A 371 -20.27 -19.88 15.59
CA PHE A 371 -19.96 -20.64 14.38
C PHE A 371 -20.38 -22.11 14.49
N LEU A 372 -20.27 -22.70 15.68
CA LEU A 372 -20.80 -24.05 15.96
C LEU A 372 -22.32 -24.04 15.84
N TYR A 373 -22.97 -23.09 16.51
CA TYR A 373 -24.42 -22.90 16.45
C TYR A 373 -24.93 -22.74 15.01
N ALA A 374 -24.27 -21.90 14.21
CA ALA A 374 -24.61 -21.70 12.82
C ALA A 374 -24.45 -22.98 11.99
N ALA A 375 -23.36 -23.73 12.21
CA ALA A 375 -23.10 -24.99 11.51
C ALA A 375 -24.18 -26.04 11.80
N MET A 376 -24.59 -26.16 13.07
CA MET A 376 -25.65 -27.09 13.47
C MET A 376 -27.03 -26.67 12.92
N ILE A 377 -27.35 -25.37 12.89
CA ILE A 377 -28.57 -24.89 12.22
C ILE A 377 -28.57 -25.26 10.74
N LYS A 378 -27.45 -24.99 10.05
CA LYS A 378 -27.34 -25.26 8.61
C LYS A 378 -27.57 -26.74 8.29
N GLU A 379 -27.08 -27.62 9.15
CA GLU A 379 -27.15 -29.06 8.92
C GLU A 379 -28.40 -29.72 9.57
N GLY A 380 -29.30 -28.91 10.15
CA GLY A 380 -30.55 -29.39 10.74
C GLY A 380 -30.41 -30.07 12.10
N GLY A 381 -29.23 -30.01 12.73
CA GLY A 381 -28.99 -30.56 14.07
C GLY A 381 -29.56 -29.68 15.20
N LEU A 382 -29.94 -28.43 14.90
CA LEU A 382 -30.41 -27.48 15.90
C LEU A 382 -31.41 -26.49 15.30
N THR A 383 -32.38 -26.05 16.09
CA THR A 383 -33.18 -24.84 15.81
C THR A 383 -33.01 -23.84 16.94
N PRO A 384 -33.31 -22.54 16.72
CA PRO A 384 -33.25 -21.55 17.80
C PRO A 384 -34.12 -21.85 19.01
N ALA A 385 -35.16 -22.70 18.87
CA ALA A 385 -36.07 -23.09 19.94
C ALA A 385 -35.78 -24.47 20.54
N THR A 386 -34.87 -25.25 19.95
CA THR A 386 -34.47 -26.54 20.50
C THR A 386 -34.00 -26.35 21.94
N LEU A 387 -34.53 -27.16 22.86
CA LEU A 387 -34.12 -27.14 24.25
C LEU A 387 -32.83 -27.94 24.41
N VAL A 388 -31.78 -27.27 24.87
CA VAL A 388 -30.47 -27.86 25.13
C VAL A 388 -30.24 -28.00 26.64
N PRO A 389 -29.64 -29.11 27.11
CA PRO A 389 -29.46 -29.36 28.53
C PRO A 389 -28.23 -28.60 29.09
N ASP A 390 -28.50 -27.68 30.00
CA ASP A 390 -27.55 -27.02 30.91
C ASP A 390 -27.61 -27.67 32.29
N THR A 391 -27.18 -28.94 32.36
CA THR A 391 -27.15 -29.76 33.58
C THR A 391 -25.74 -30.29 33.85
N PRO A 392 -25.38 -30.58 35.11
CA PRO A 392 -24.06 -31.12 35.45
C PRO A 392 -23.70 -32.32 34.58
N VAL A 393 -22.49 -32.29 34.01
CA VAL A 393 -21.99 -33.35 33.14
C VAL A 393 -20.51 -33.56 33.38
N ARG A 394 -20.08 -34.81 33.25
CA ARG A 394 -18.67 -35.21 33.27
C ARG A 394 -18.38 -35.97 31.98
N PHE A 395 -17.37 -35.52 31.27
CA PHE A 395 -16.71 -36.26 30.20
C PHE A 395 -15.41 -36.83 30.76
N GLU A 396 -14.78 -37.78 30.06
CA GLU A 396 -13.54 -38.40 30.51
C GLU A 396 -12.48 -37.36 30.85
N GLY A 397 -12.12 -37.23 32.13
CA GLY A 397 -11.15 -36.24 32.63
C GLY A 397 -11.59 -34.77 32.57
N PHE A 398 -12.77 -34.44 32.01
CA PHE A 398 -13.19 -33.06 31.76
C PHE A 398 -14.60 -32.77 32.31
N LYS A 399 -14.69 -31.77 33.18
CA LYS A 399 -15.96 -31.31 33.77
C LYS A 399 -16.17 -29.84 33.42
N PRO A 400 -16.95 -29.52 32.36
CA PRO A 400 -17.24 -28.14 32.03
C PRO A 400 -18.17 -27.52 33.07
N GLU A 401 -17.91 -26.26 33.40
CA GLU A 401 -18.76 -25.46 34.27
C GLU A 401 -19.08 -24.12 33.59
N ASN A 402 -20.27 -23.59 33.83
CA ASN A 402 -20.61 -22.24 33.43
C ASN A 402 -19.78 -21.22 34.22
N PHE A 403 -19.61 -20.03 33.66
CA PHE A 403 -18.82 -18.98 34.30
C PHE A 403 -19.33 -18.63 35.71
N ASP A 404 -20.65 -18.61 35.88
CA ASP A 404 -21.33 -18.35 37.16
C ASP A 404 -21.52 -19.62 38.03
N ARG A 405 -21.04 -20.77 37.56
CA ARG A 405 -21.18 -22.10 38.19
C ARG A 405 -22.63 -22.52 38.49
N ARG A 406 -23.61 -21.94 37.79
CA ARG A 406 -25.03 -22.29 37.90
C ARG A 406 -25.49 -23.10 36.70
N PHE A 407 -26.47 -23.97 36.93
CA PHE A 407 -27.12 -24.80 35.92
C PHE A 407 -28.57 -24.37 35.75
N ARG A 408 -29.06 -24.30 34.51
CA ARG A 408 -30.39 -23.77 34.16
C ARG A 408 -31.36 -24.82 33.64
N GLY A 409 -31.00 -26.11 33.69
CA GLY A 409 -31.87 -27.18 33.23
C GLY A 409 -31.98 -27.16 31.70
N ALA A 410 -33.21 -27.17 31.16
CA ALA A 410 -33.43 -27.10 29.72
C ALA A 410 -33.59 -25.64 29.28
N VAL A 411 -32.75 -25.18 28.35
CA VAL A 411 -32.77 -23.80 27.85
C VAL A 411 -32.89 -23.77 26.32
N PRO A 412 -33.60 -22.80 25.71
CA PRO A 412 -33.59 -22.66 24.26
C PRO A 412 -32.18 -22.41 23.74
N ALA A 413 -31.80 -23.04 22.63
CA ALA A 413 -30.45 -22.95 22.08
C ALA A 413 -30.00 -21.50 21.77
N ARG A 414 -30.92 -20.66 21.27
CA ARG A 414 -30.65 -19.22 21.08
C ARG A 414 -30.26 -18.51 22.39
N THR A 415 -30.89 -18.90 23.49
CA THR A 415 -30.65 -18.35 24.83
C THR A 415 -29.33 -18.87 25.38
N ALA A 416 -29.03 -20.16 25.18
CA ALA A 416 -27.74 -20.75 25.55
C ALA A 416 -26.57 -20.04 24.85
N LEU A 417 -26.73 -19.73 23.56
CA LEU A 417 -25.74 -18.95 22.80
C LEU A 417 -25.63 -17.50 23.31
N ALA A 418 -26.77 -16.83 23.51
CA ALA A 418 -26.80 -15.43 23.98
C ALA A 418 -26.15 -15.29 25.36
N TRP A 419 -26.43 -16.19 26.30
CA TRP A 419 -25.80 -16.22 27.61
C TRP A 419 -24.42 -16.88 27.61
N SER A 420 -23.95 -17.34 26.45
CA SER A 420 -22.64 -17.96 26.26
C SER A 420 -22.39 -19.12 27.23
N LEU A 421 -23.40 -19.97 27.49
CA LEU A 421 -23.29 -21.09 28.41
C LEU A 421 -22.24 -22.11 27.91
N ASN A 422 -21.46 -22.67 28.83
CA ASN A 422 -20.35 -23.57 28.49
C ASN A 422 -20.84 -25.00 28.30
N VAL A 423 -21.73 -25.46 29.18
CA VAL A 423 -22.18 -26.86 29.20
C VAL A 423 -22.96 -27.22 27.93
N PRO A 424 -23.96 -26.43 27.46
CA PRO A 424 -24.61 -26.69 26.19
C PRO A 424 -23.64 -26.68 25.01
N ALA A 425 -22.75 -25.70 24.92
CA ALA A 425 -21.79 -25.58 23.82
C ALA A 425 -20.83 -26.80 23.71
N VAL A 426 -20.41 -27.35 24.86
CA VAL A 426 -19.59 -28.57 24.87
C VAL A 426 -20.37 -29.78 24.39
N ARG A 427 -21.63 -29.91 24.79
CA ARG A 427 -22.51 -31.00 24.33
C ARG A 427 -22.78 -30.90 22.84
N GLU A 428 -23.09 -29.69 22.36
CA GLU A 428 -23.26 -29.36 20.94
C GLU A 428 -22.00 -29.72 20.14
N LEU A 429 -20.80 -29.40 20.64
CA LEU A 429 -19.55 -29.75 19.95
C LEU A 429 -19.33 -31.27 19.90
N ARG A 430 -19.64 -31.98 20.99
CA ARG A 430 -19.56 -33.44 21.03
C ARG A 430 -20.50 -34.08 20.00
N GLU A 431 -21.73 -33.57 19.89
CA GLU A 431 -22.73 -34.05 18.95
C GLU A 431 -22.36 -33.72 17.49
N TYR A 432 -21.88 -32.50 17.23
CA TYR A 432 -21.49 -32.06 15.89
C TYR A 432 -20.19 -32.72 15.40
N GLY A 433 -19.28 -33.02 16.32
CA GLY A 433 -17.97 -33.63 16.07
C GLY A 433 -16.84 -32.60 15.95
N ILE A 434 -15.77 -32.84 16.71
CA ILE A 434 -14.58 -31.95 16.77
C ILE A 434 -13.87 -31.84 15.41
N PRO A 435 -13.54 -32.95 14.71
CA PRO A 435 -12.85 -32.86 13.41
C PRO A 435 -13.68 -32.09 12.37
N ARG A 436 -15.00 -32.20 12.45
CA ARG A 436 -15.92 -31.52 11.56
C ARG A 436 -15.92 -30.02 11.82
N PHE A 437 -16.04 -29.62 13.08
CA PHE A 437 -16.05 -28.21 13.46
C PHE A 437 -14.72 -27.53 13.14
N GLU A 438 -13.60 -28.17 13.47
CA GLU A 438 -12.27 -27.66 13.18
C GLU A 438 -12.08 -27.44 11.67
N ASN A 439 -12.45 -28.43 10.84
CA ASN A 439 -12.37 -28.31 9.39
C ASN A 439 -13.20 -27.14 8.85
N ARG A 440 -14.40 -26.89 9.40
CA ARG A 440 -15.22 -25.73 9.03
C ARG A 440 -14.52 -24.42 9.38
N LEU A 441 -13.98 -24.29 10.58
CA LEU A 441 -13.26 -23.08 11.01
C LEU A 441 -12.04 -22.80 10.12
N ARG A 442 -11.26 -23.84 9.78
CA ARG A 442 -10.13 -23.74 8.83
C ARG A 442 -10.59 -23.25 7.46
N GLN A 443 -11.64 -23.87 6.90
CA GLN A 443 -12.21 -23.47 5.61
C GLN A 443 -12.72 -22.03 5.61
N TRP A 444 -13.26 -21.56 6.73
CA TRP A 444 -13.76 -20.20 6.88
C TRP A 444 -12.67 -19.15 7.14
N GLY A 445 -11.42 -19.58 7.32
CA GLY A 445 -10.25 -18.68 7.33
C GLY A 445 -9.50 -18.60 8.67
N MET A 446 -9.75 -19.49 9.63
CA MET A 446 -8.87 -19.61 10.79
C MET A 446 -7.61 -20.40 10.43
N THR A 447 -6.50 -19.69 10.25
CA THR A 447 -5.21 -20.31 9.87
C THR A 447 -4.40 -20.77 11.09
N THR A 448 -4.81 -20.39 12.29
CA THR A 448 -4.15 -20.71 13.56
C THR A 448 -4.51 -22.07 14.14
N LEU A 449 -5.47 -22.76 13.55
CA LEU A 449 -5.75 -24.14 13.91
C LEU A 449 -4.66 -24.99 13.26
N ASP A 450 -3.77 -25.61 14.03
CA ASP A 450 -2.63 -26.38 13.52
C ASP A 450 -2.35 -27.68 14.29
N ARG A 451 -3.09 -27.93 15.39
CA ARG A 451 -3.05 -29.21 16.12
C ARG A 451 -4.09 -30.20 15.60
N SER A 452 -4.02 -31.45 16.07
CA SER A 452 -5.02 -32.46 15.73
C SER A 452 -6.37 -32.18 16.42
N PRO A 453 -7.50 -32.68 15.88
CA PRO A 453 -8.80 -32.55 16.52
C PRO A 453 -8.82 -33.09 17.96
N ASP A 454 -8.11 -34.20 18.21
CA ASP A 454 -8.06 -34.85 19.51
C ASP A 454 -7.29 -34.00 20.53
N ASP A 455 -6.24 -33.28 20.10
CA ASP A 455 -5.48 -32.35 20.96
C ASP A 455 -6.33 -31.15 21.40
N TYR A 456 -7.19 -30.63 20.53
CA TYR A 456 -8.13 -29.57 20.91
C TYR A 456 -9.23 -30.10 21.84
N GLY A 457 -9.75 -31.29 21.55
CA GLY A 457 -10.82 -31.90 22.29
C GLY A 457 -12.07 -31.02 22.38
N LEU A 458 -12.86 -31.25 23.43
CA LEU A 458 -14.07 -30.45 23.72
C LEU A 458 -13.76 -29.01 24.15
N THR A 459 -12.49 -28.69 24.44
CA THR A 459 -12.08 -27.34 24.81
C THR A 459 -12.00 -26.40 23.61
N LEU A 460 -12.04 -26.91 22.37
CA LEU A 460 -12.04 -26.13 21.13
C LEU A 460 -13.05 -24.98 21.17
N VAL A 461 -14.29 -25.25 21.63
CA VAL A 461 -15.38 -24.27 21.67
C VAL A 461 -15.33 -23.34 22.91
N LEU A 462 -14.45 -23.63 23.87
CA LEU A 462 -14.30 -22.89 25.12
C LEU A 462 -12.99 -22.10 25.23
N GLY A 463 -12.19 -22.03 24.17
CA GLY A 463 -10.95 -21.25 24.14
C GLY A 463 -9.68 -22.09 24.20
N GLY A 464 -9.78 -23.41 24.06
CA GLY A 464 -8.62 -24.27 23.88
C GLY A 464 -7.87 -24.01 22.57
N ALA A 465 -8.52 -23.37 21.60
CA ALA A 465 -7.89 -22.88 20.38
C ALA A 465 -7.42 -21.44 20.48
N GLU A 466 -6.39 -21.13 19.69
CA GLU A 466 -5.88 -19.78 19.51
C GLU A 466 -6.38 -19.21 18.18
N GLY A 467 -6.65 -17.91 18.15
CA GLY A 467 -7.10 -17.19 16.97
C GLY A 467 -6.48 -15.80 16.89
N ARG A 468 -6.40 -15.26 15.69
CA ARG A 468 -6.00 -13.86 15.44
C ARG A 468 -7.23 -12.97 15.46
N LEU A 469 -7.12 -11.76 16.04
CA LEU A 469 -8.25 -10.83 16.06
C LEU A 469 -8.70 -10.44 14.65
N ALA A 470 -7.78 -10.31 13.69
CA ALA A 470 -8.14 -10.06 12.30
C ALA A 470 -9.00 -11.19 11.70
N GLU A 471 -8.64 -12.45 11.96
CA GLU A 471 -9.37 -13.63 11.43
C GLU A 471 -10.74 -13.77 12.10
N ILE A 472 -10.81 -13.65 13.42
CA ILE A 472 -12.07 -13.74 14.16
C ILE A 472 -13.02 -12.63 13.71
N ALA A 473 -12.58 -11.37 13.66
CA ALA A 473 -13.41 -10.28 13.17
C ALA A 473 -13.87 -10.51 11.72
N ALA A 474 -13.00 -11.05 10.85
CA ALA A 474 -13.37 -11.41 9.49
C ALA A 474 -14.44 -12.50 9.43
N LEU A 475 -14.40 -13.52 10.30
CA LEU A 475 -15.46 -14.54 10.37
C LEU A 475 -16.82 -13.93 10.72
N TYR A 476 -16.88 -13.01 11.68
CA TYR A 476 -18.13 -12.31 12.04
C TYR A 476 -18.61 -11.39 10.92
N ALA A 477 -17.69 -10.70 10.22
CA ALA A 477 -18.03 -9.90 9.06
C ALA A 477 -18.60 -10.76 7.91
N LYS A 478 -18.06 -11.96 7.69
CA LYS A 478 -18.61 -12.93 6.74
C LYS A 478 -20.02 -13.38 7.13
N LEU A 479 -20.29 -13.62 8.41
CA LEU A 479 -21.65 -13.91 8.89
C LEU A 479 -22.62 -12.76 8.57
N ALA A 480 -22.24 -11.51 8.86
CA ALA A 480 -23.07 -10.34 8.54
C ALA A 480 -23.31 -10.18 7.05
N ASN A 481 -22.27 -10.36 6.24
CA ASN A 481 -22.36 -10.28 4.79
C ASN A 481 -23.31 -11.37 4.25
N LEU A 482 -23.24 -12.60 4.77
CA LEU A 482 -24.13 -13.70 4.39
C LEU A 482 -25.58 -13.46 4.79
N ALA A 483 -25.82 -12.96 6.00
CA ALA A 483 -27.16 -12.66 6.48
C ALA A 483 -27.82 -11.50 5.68
N SER A 484 -27.02 -10.56 5.18
CA SER A 484 -27.50 -9.37 4.48
C SER A 484 -27.62 -9.56 2.96
N ASN A 485 -26.79 -10.42 2.35
CA ASN A 485 -26.71 -10.61 0.90
C ASN A 485 -27.01 -12.05 0.48
N ALA A 486 -28.30 -12.43 0.52
CA ALA A 486 -28.76 -13.78 0.16
C ALA A 486 -28.37 -14.22 -1.27
N ALA A 487 -28.17 -13.28 -2.21
CA ALA A 487 -27.88 -13.56 -3.61
C ALA A 487 -26.37 -13.57 -3.98
N GLY A 488 -25.50 -12.94 -3.19
CA GLY A 488 -24.09 -12.68 -3.57
C GLY A 488 -23.07 -13.68 -3.04
N GLY A 489 -23.43 -14.48 -2.04
CA GLY A 489 -22.47 -15.28 -1.28
C GLY A 489 -21.53 -14.41 -0.44
N GLY A 490 -20.97 -15.00 0.63
CA GLY A 490 -20.03 -14.29 1.50
C GLY A 490 -18.77 -13.88 0.72
N ARG A 491 -18.05 -12.85 1.19
CA ARG A 491 -16.77 -12.39 0.60
C ARG A 491 -15.64 -12.42 1.60
N GLU A 492 -14.43 -12.66 1.12
CA GLU A 492 -13.23 -12.54 1.94
C GLU A 492 -12.94 -11.07 2.26
N VAL A 493 -12.44 -10.82 3.48
CA VAL A 493 -12.16 -9.47 3.96
C VAL A 493 -10.81 -8.98 3.40
N ARG A 494 -10.80 -7.77 2.86
CA ARG A 494 -9.63 -7.13 2.24
C ARG A 494 -9.05 -6.02 3.11
N LEU A 495 -7.74 -5.84 3.02
CA LEU A 495 -7.00 -4.72 3.62
C LEU A 495 -6.68 -3.65 2.58
N LEU A 496 -6.35 -4.07 1.36
CA LEU A 496 -5.88 -3.20 0.28
C LEU A 496 -6.86 -3.12 -0.87
N ARG A 497 -6.90 -1.96 -1.55
CA ARG A 497 -7.83 -1.69 -2.65
C ARG A 497 -7.51 -2.45 -3.93
N ASP A 498 -6.26 -2.82 -4.12
CA ASP A 498 -5.75 -3.63 -5.23
C ASP A 498 -5.89 -5.14 -4.98
N GLU A 499 -6.28 -5.57 -3.77
CA GLU A 499 -6.61 -6.96 -3.51
C GLU A 499 -7.87 -7.37 -4.29
N GLN A 500 -7.74 -8.47 -5.05
CA GLN A 500 -8.84 -9.05 -5.81
C GLN A 500 -9.95 -9.51 -4.87
N GLU A 501 -11.19 -9.19 -5.22
CA GLU A 501 -12.36 -9.67 -4.49
C GLU A 501 -12.52 -11.18 -4.69
N THR A 502 -12.55 -11.93 -3.60
CA THR A 502 -12.68 -13.40 -3.64
C THR A 502 -13.93 -13.85 -2.87
N PRO A 503 -14.71 -14.79 -3.42
CA PRO A 503 -15.84 -15.37 -2.70
C PRO A 503 -15.37 -16.14 -1.48
N SER A 504 -16.06 -15.95 -0.35
CA SER A 504 -15.77 -16.68 0.87
C SER A 504 -16.31 -18.10 0.83
N LYS A 505 -15.51 -19.03 1.35
CA LYS A 505 -15.92 -20.41 1.60
C LYS A 505 -17.02 -20.53 2.66
N MET A 506 -17.26 -19.48 3.47
CA MET A 506 -18.40 -19.45 4.41
C MET A 506 -19.75 -19.42 3.70
N ARG A 507 -19.80 -19.16 2.39
CA ARG A 507 -21.06 -19.18 1.60
C ARG A 507 -21.89 -20.45 1.76
N ASP A 508 -21.24 -21.59 2.02
CA ASP A 508 -21.92 -22.88 2.19
C ASP A 508 -22.78 -22.93 3.46
N LEU A 509 -22.53 -22.04 4.43
CA LEU A 509 -23.33 -21.89 5.66
C LEU A 509 -24.75 -21.38 5.38
N GLY A 510 -24.94 -20.64 4.28
CA GLY A 510 -26.25 -20.09 3.88
C GLY A 510 -26.74 -18.91 4.73
N ALA A 511 -27.58 -18.07 4.11
CA ALA A 511 -28.08 -16.84 4.71
C ALA A 511 -28.97 -17.08 5.95
N ALA A 512 -29.80 -18.13 5.95
CA ALA A 512 -30.71 -18.41 7.05
C ALA A 512 -29.96 -18.75 8.36
N ALA A 513 -28.95 -19.61 8.29
CA ALA A 513 -28.15 -19.96 9.47
C ALA A 513 -27.37 -18.75 9.99
N ALA A 514 -26.79 -17.94 9.10
CA ALA A 514 -26.11 -16.70 9.47
C ALA A 514 -27.06 -15.70 10.14
N TYR A 515 -28.25 -15.49 9.56
CA TYR A 515 -29.27 -14.58 10.09
C TYR A 515 -29.75 -15.02 11.48
N LEU A 516 -30.14 -16.29 11.64
CA LEU A 516 -30.63 -16.82 12.93
C LEU A 516 -29.54 -16.77 14.01
N THR A 517 -28.29 -16.98 13.63
CA THR A 517 -27.14 -16.85 14.54
C THR A 517 -26.96 -15.41 15.02
N LEU A 518 -26.92 -14.44 14.09
CA LEU A 518 -26.80 -13.03 14.46
C LEU A 518 -28.01 -12.55 15.25
N GLN A 519 -29.22 -13.01 14.90
CA GLN A 519 -30.43 -12.72 15.65
C GLN A 519 -30.35 -13.22 17.09
N ALA A 520 -29.88 -14.46 17.33
CA ALA A 520 -29.66 -14.98 18.68
C ALA A 520 -28.69 -14.10 19.49
N LEU A 521 -27.64 -13.57 18.85
CA LEU A 521 -26.67 -12.67 19.48
C LEU A 521 -27.20 -11.25 19.74
N THR A 522 -28.36 -10.86 19.22
CA THR A 522 -29.03 -9.62 19.63
C THR A 522 -29.74 -9.74 20.98
N ALA A 523 -29.88 -10.96 21.52
CA ALA A 523 -30.54 -11.18 22.80
C ALA A 523 -29.64 -10.96 24.03
N VAL A 524 -28.36 -10.66 23.82
CA VAL A 524 -27.38 -10.45 24.88
C VAL A 524 -27.64 -9.12 25.60
N ASN A 525 -27.66 -9.13 26.93
CA ASN A 525 -27.64 -7.90 27.73
C ASN A 525 -26.27 -7.24 27.62
N ARG A 526 -26.26 -5.95 27.24
CA ARG A 526 -25.03 -5.18 27.12
C ARG A 526 -24.55 -4.74 28.52
N PRO A 527 -23.24 -4.65 28.78
CA PRO A 527 -22.73 -4.05 30.01
C PRO A 527 -23.30 -2.63 30.16
N ASP A 528 -23.64 -2.23 31.39
CA ASP A 528 -24.18 -0.92 31.77
C ASP A 528 -25.59 -0.56 31.21
N GLU A 529 -26.20 -1.43 30.41
CA GLU A 529 -27.56 -1.27 29.87
C GLU A 529 -28.38 -2.50 30.27
N GLU A 530 -29.11 -2.45 31.40
CA GLU A 530 -30.01 -3.50 31.91
C GLU A 530 -31.19 -3.80 30.94
N GLY A 531 -30.92 -4.23 29.71
CA GLY A 531 -31.92 -4.54 28.69
C GLY A 531 -32.66 -3.33 28.09
N PHE A 532 -32.47 -2.12 28.64
CA PHE A 532 -33.16 -0.89 28.21
C PHE A 532 -32.77 -0.38 26.82
N TRP A 533 -31.71 -0.90 26.20
CA TRP A 533 -31.31 -0.51 24.84
C TRP A 533 -32.41 -0.75 23.80
N ARG A 534 -33.30 -1.74 24.03
CA ARG A 534 -34.46 -2.01 23.16
C ARG A 534 -35.52 -0.93 23.21
N ASN A 535 -35.51 -0.08 24.24
CA ASN A 535 -36.53 0.94 24.47
C ASN A 535 -36.16 2.31 23.87
N PHE A 536 -34.93 2.48 23.38
CA PHE A 536 -34.52 3.71 22.70
C PHE A 536 -34.59 3.54 21.18
N SER A 537 -35.37 4.37 20.50
CA SER A 537 -35.50 4.37 19.03
C SER A 537 -34.20 4.69 18.30
N SER A 538 -33.25 5.34 18.98
CA SER A 538 -31.90 5.62 18.48
C SER A 538 -30.91 4.45 18.64
N SER A 539 -31.29 3.39 19.35
CA SER A 539 -30.43 2.22 19.55
C SER A 539 -30.29 1.41 18.29
N LYS A 540 -29.06 1.27 17.82
CA LYS A 540 -28.76 0.33 16.73
C LYS A 540 -28.84 -1.09 17.25
N TRP A 541 -29.45 -1.96 16.44
CA TRP A 541 -29.40 -3.41 16.63
C TRP A 541 -27.95 -3.86 16.40
N VAL A 542 -27.32 -4.37 17.46
CA VAL A 542 -25.95 -4.90 17.43
C VAL A 542 -26.02 -6.33 17.94
N ALA A 543 -25.66 -7.29 17.09
CA ALA A 543 -25.37 -8.65 17.50
C ALA A 543 -24.01 -8.64 18.21
N TRP A 544 -23.96 -9.17 19.43
CA TRP A 544 -22.78 -9.03 20.28
C TRP A 544 -22.32 -10.38 20.82
N LYS A 545 -21.02 -10.66 20.72
CA LYS A 545 -20.41 -11.83 21.36
C LYS A 545 -19.15 -11.44 22.13
N THR A 546 -19.07 -11.94 23.35
CA THR A 546 -17.86 -11.87 24.19
C THR A 546 -17.09 -13.19 24.19
N GLY A 547 -15.81 -13.14 24.49
CA GLY A 547 -14.99 -14.31 24.75
C GLY A 547 -14.03 -14.01 25.89
N THR A 548 -13.92 -14.92 26.84
CA THR A 548 -12.98 -14.80 27.96
C THR A 548 -12.18 -16.09 28.02
N SER A 549 -10.85 -15.99 27.98
CA SER A 549 -9.99 -17.16 28.10
C SER A 549 -9.87 -17.64 29.56
N PHE A 550 -9.41 -18.88 29.73
CA PHE A 550 -9.12 -19.42 31.05
C PHE A 550 -8.04 -18.59 31.74
N GLY A 551 -8.23 -18.33 33.04
CA GLY A 551 -7.32 -17.46 33.81
C GLY A 551 -7.42 -15.97 33.48
N LEU A 552 -8.47 -15.54 32.75
CA LEU A 552 -8.77 -14.13 32.44
C LEU A 552 -7.64 -13.40 31.69
N ARG A 553 -6.86 -14.14 30.87
CA ARG A 553 -5.71 -13.58 30.14
C ARG A 553 -6.12 -12.77 28.90
N ASP A 554 -7.20 -13.20 28.26
CA ASP A 554 -7.72 -12.62 27.00
C ASP A 554 -9.18 -12.26 27.15
N GLY A 555 -9.49 -10.99 26.89
CA GLY A 555 -10.86 -10.47 26.78
C GLY A 555 -11.18 -10.11 25.34
N TRP A 556 -12.23 -10.71 24.80
CA TRP A 556 -12.74 -10.46 23.45
C TRP A 556 -14.12 -9.84 23.48
N ALA A 557 -14.35 -8.92 22.54
CA ALA A 557 -15.68 -8.44 22.20
C ALA A 557 -15.78 -8.26 20.68
N VAL A 558 -16.82 -8.85 20.08
CA VAL A 558 -17.15 -8.65 18.67
C VAL A 558 -18.58 -8.15 18.55
N GLY A 559 -18.75 -6.95 18.03
CA GLY A 559 -20.02 -6.32 17.74
C GLY A 559 -20.29 -6.30 16.24
N VAL A 560 -21.51 -6.69 15.84
CA VAL A 560 -21.90 -6.83 14.44
C VAL A 560 -23.20 -6.09 14.17
N THR A 561 -23.20 -5.29 13.11
CA THR A 561 -24.37 -4.64 12.51
C THR A 561 -24.44 -5.01 11.03
N PRO A 562 -25.51 -4.67 10.29
CA PRO A 562 -25.52 -4.88 8.84
C PRO A 562 -24.37 -4.18 8.11
N ASN A 563 -23.93 -3.01 8.61
CA ASN A 563 -22.91 -2.19 7.93
C ASN A 563 -21.49 -2.44 8.44
N TYR A 564 -21.31 -2.71 9.73
CA TYR A 564 -20.00 -2.79 10.36
C TYR A 564 -19.85 -3.98 11.29
N THR A 565 -18.66 -4.58 11.28
CA THR A 565 -18.18 -5.50 12.30
C THR A 565 -17.00 -4.88 13.02
N ILE A 566 -17.05 -4.86 14.34
CA ILE A 566 -15.99 -4.32 15.21
C ILE A 566 -15.50 -5.46 16.09
N GLY A 567 -14.22 -5.80 15.97
CA GLY A 567 -13.56 -6.74 16.87
C GLY A 567 -12.61 -6.00 17.81
N VAL A 568 -12.64 -6.34 19.08
CA VAL A 568 -11.78 -5.77 20.13
C VAL A 568 -11.17 -6.90 20.96
N TRP A 569 -9.89 -6.77 21.29
CA TRP A 569 -9.19 -7.63 22.23
C TRP A 569 -8.48 -6.80 23.29
N ALA A 570 -8.52 -7.25 24.55
CA ALA A 570 -7.79 -6.67 25.68
C ALA A 570 -7.07 -7.77 26.48
N GLY A 571 -5.87 -7.48 26.97
CA GLY A 571 -5.06 -8.41 27.76
C GLY A 571 -3.63 -7.92 27.97
N ASN A 572 -2.76 -8.83 28.38
CA ASN A 572 -1.31 -8.57 28.51
C ASN A 572 -0.57 -9.48 27.52
N ALA A 573 0.14 -8.84 26.61
CA ALA A 573 0.63 -9.42 25.36
C ALA A 573 1.98 -10.12 25.47
#